data_AF-A0A8E0IHX9-F1
#
_entry.id   AF-A0A8E0IHX9-F1
#
_cell.length_a   1.000
_cell.length_b   1.000
_cell.length_c   1.000
_cell.angle_alpha   90.00
_cell.angle_beta   90.00
_cell.angle_gamma   90.00
#
_symmetry.space_group_name_H-M   'P 1'
#
loop_
_entity.id
_entity.type
_entity.pdbx_description
1 polymer ?
#
loop_
_entity_poly.entity_id
_entity_poly.type
_entity_poly.pdbx_seq_one_letter_code
_entity_poly.pdbx_strand_id
1 'polypeptide(L)' 'MKIAVLGATGRAGSAIVAEARRRGHEVLAVVRDPQKAADRLGATVAT' A
#
# COMPACT_ATOMS: atom_id res chain seq x y z
N MET A 1 -4.26 -12.89 5.20
CA MET A 1 -4.25 -13.11 3.74
C MET A 1 -3.28 -12.13 3.10
N LYS A 2 -2.74 -12.44 1.92
CA LYS A 2 -1.83 -11.58 1.17
C LYS A 2 -2.58 -10.87 0.05
N ILE A 3 -2.52 -9.54 0.02
CA ILE A 3 -3.31 -8.67 -0.87
C ILE A 3 -2.37 -7.77 -1.67
N ALA A 4 -2.44 -7.85 -2.99
CA ALA A 4 -1.74 -6.91 -3.87
C ALA A 4 -2.64 -5.71 -4.20
N VAL A 5 -2.13 -4.49 -4.06
CA VAL A 5 -2.86 -3.25 -4.38
C VAL A 5 -2.10 -2.47 -5.45
N LEU A 6 -2.68 -2.41 -6.65
CA LEU A 6 -2.16 -1.58 -7.74
C LEU A 6 -2.64 -0.13 -7.55
N GLY A 7 -1.73 0.83 -7.73
CA GLY A 7 -2.06 2.24 -7.51
C GLY A 7 -2.22 2.60 -6.03
N ALA A 8 -1.48 1.89 -5.16
CA ALA A 8 -1.54 2.03 -3.71
C ALA A 8 -1.31 3.48 -3.21
N THR A 9 -0.63 4.35 -3.97
CA THR A 9 -0.37 5.76 -3.61
C THR A 9 -1.47 6.75 -4.04
N GLY A 10 -2.51 6.26 -4.73
CA GLY A 10 -3.69 7.04 -5.12
C GLY A 10 -4.67 7.22 -3.97
N ARG A 11 -5.69 8.08 -4.15
CA ARG A 11 -6.67 8.43 -3.10
C ARG A 11 -7.40 7.21 -2.53
N ALA A 12 -7.89 6.34 -3.41
CA ALA A 12 -8.56 5.10 -3.00
C ALA A 12 -7.55 4.04 -2.53
N GLY A 13 -6.45 3.89 -3.27
CA GLY A 13 -5.41 2.89 -2.97
C GLY A 13 -4.85 3.04 -1.56
N SER A 14 -4.56 4.26 -1.12
CA SER A 14 -3.99 4.48 0.22
C SER A 14 -4.98 4.16 1.34
N ALA A 15 -6.26 4.47 1.15
CA ALA A 15 -7.32 4.10 2.09
C ALA A 15 -7.50 2.58 2.17
N ILE A 16 -7.45 1.88 1.03
CA ILE A 16 -7.55 0.42 0.96
C ILE A 16 -6.35 -0.23 1.67
N VAL A 17 -5.13 0.26 1.44
CA VAL A 17 -3.92 -0.25 2.11
C VAL A 17 -4.03 -0.07 3.62
N ALA A 18 -4.45 1.11 4.08
CA ALA A 18 -4.61 1.39 5.51
C ALA A 18 -5.63 0.43 6.16
N GLU A 19 -6.78 0.22 5.52
CA GLU A 19 -7.82 -0.67 6.03
C GLU A 19 -7.40 -2.15 5.99
N ALA A 20 -6.74 -2.58 4.91
CA ALA A 20 -6.25 -3.95 4.78
C ALA A 20 -5.21 -4.27 5.87
N ARG A 21 -4.29 -3.33 6.17
CA ARG A 21 -3.34 -3.47 7.28
C ARG A 21 -4.07 -3.49 8.62
N ARG A 22 -5.06 -2.62 8.83
CA ARG A 22 -5.87 -2.57 10.07
C ARG A 22 -6.59 -3.90 10.33
N ARG A 23 -6.99 -4.61 9.27
CA ARG A 23 -7.61 -5.95 9.34
C ARG A 23 -6.58 -7.09 9.52
N GLY A 24 -5.29 -6.79 9.63
CA GLY A 24 -4.23 -7.79 9.78
C GLY A 24 -3.89 -8.54 8.50
N HIS A 25 -4.13 -7.93 7.33
CA HIS A 25 -3.69 -8.50 6.05
C HIS A 25 -2.27 -8.04 5.70
N GLU A 26 -1.51 -8.92 5.07
CA GLU A 26 -0.21 -8.57 4.48
C GLU A 26 -0.49 -7.89 3.13
N VAL A 27 0.03 -6.67 2.94
CA VAL A 27 -0.26 -5.86 1.75
C VAL A 27 1.00 -5.69 0.91
N LEU A 28 0.91 -6.05 -0.36
CA LEU A 28 1.91 -5.76 -1.39
C LEU A 28 1.44 -4.55 -2.21
N ALA A 29 2.04 -3.40 -1.97
CA ALA A 29 1.73 -2.17 -2.70
C ALA A 29 2.54 -2.08 -4.01
N VAL A 30 1.86 -2.16 -5.16
CA VAL A 30 2.51 -1.98 -6.47
C VAL A 30 2.41 -0.52 -6.87
N VAL A 31 3.57 0.12 -6.98
CA VAL A 31 3.72 1.57 -7.14
C VAL A 31 4.71 1.89 -8.26
N ARG A 32 4.52 3.06 -8.89
CA ARG A 32 5.47 3.56 -9.91
C ARG A 32 6.61 4.39 -9.29
N ASP A 33 6.34 4.98 -8.14
CA ASP A 33 7.25 5.88 -7.43
C ASP A 33 7.41 5.36 -5.99
N PRO A 34 8.55 4.73 -5.66
CA PRO A 34 8.83 4.19 -4.33
C PRO A 34 8.90 5.27 -3.25
N GLN A 35 9.41 6.46 -3.57
CA GLN A 35 9.57 7.55 -2.61
C GLN A 35 8.21 8.07 -2.17
N LYS A 36 7.32 8.32 -3.14
CA LYS A 36 5.92 8.69 -2.86
C LYS A 36 5.17 7.61 -2.09
N ALA A 37 5.53 6.34 -2.27
CA ALA A 37 4.94 5.23 -1.52
C ALA A 37 5.44 5.20 -0.07
N ALA A 38 6.72 5.43 0.17
CA ALA A 38 7.28 5.54 1.51
C ALA A 38 6.60 6.68 2.30
N ASP A 39 6.47 7.85 1.69
CA ASP A 39 5.87 9.04 2.31
C ASP A 39 4.39 8.85 2.68
N ARG A 40 3.64 8.09 1.88
CA ARG A 40 2.18 7.95 2.02
C ARG A 40 1.70 6.69 2.72
N LEU A 41 2.44 5.59 2.62
CA LEU A 41 1.98 4.27 3.07
C LEU A 41 2.72 3.77 4.31
N GLY A 42 3.83 4.38 4.69
CA GLY A 42 4.57 4.03 5.90
C GLY A 42 5.16 2.62 5.82
N ALA A 43 6.30 2.53 5.12
CA ALA A 43 7.29 1.45 5.11
C ALA A 43 6.76 0.01 5.36
N THR A 44 6.17 -0.57 4.32
CA THR A 44 6.38 -1.97 3.91
C THR A 44 5.91 -2.06 2.46
N VAL A 45 6.81 -1.66 1.55
CA VAL A 45 6.53 -1.63 0.11
C VAL A 45 7.57 -2.53 -0.53
N ALA A 46 7.16 -3.65 -1.11
CA ALA A 46 8.02 -4.36 -2.04
C ALA A 46 7.92 -3.62 -3.37
N THR A 47 9.03 -3.00 -3.77
CA THR A 47 9.19 -2.29 -5.04
C THR A 47 9.18 -3.25 -6.22
#